data_AF-A0A822I807-F1
#
_entry.id   AF-A0A822I807-F1
#
_cell.length_a   1.000
_cell.length_b   1.000
_cell.length_c   1.000
_cell.angle_alpha   90.00
_cell.angle_beta   90.00
_cell.angle_gamma   90.00
#
_symmetry.space_group_name_H-M   'P 1'
#
loop_
_entity.id
_entity.type
_entity.pdbx_description
1 polymer ?
#
loop_
_entity_poly.entity_id
_entity_poly.type
_entity_poly.pdbx_seq_one_letter_code
_entity_poly.pdbx_strand_id
1 'polypeptide(L)'
;MKCDHKDCGNIEKVWLPYTIRDIPVVLKSHPYCIHCGMVKNIGSDRAVGVGYFINALSQMEKQLKLPGSSIRMRLVAKELENIEDFEDNYSMSKYAQEKTFIKIIKKYYNIPERIIQQYL
;
A
#
# COMPACT_ATOMS: atom_id res chain seq x y z
N MET A 1 9.93 12.44 3.96
CA MET A 1 11.22 12.29 4.73
C MET A 1 11.14 10.97 5.49
N LYS A 2 12.07 10.02 5.33
CA LYS A 2 11.96 8.73 6.04
C LYS A 2 12.12 8.94 7.55
N CYS A 3 11.05 8.71 8.30
CA CYS A 3 11.03 8.83 9.77
C CYS A 3 11.55 7.53 10.39
N ASP A 4 12.41 7.62 11.40
CA ASP A 4 12.69 6.48 12.28
C ASP A 4 11.60 6.44 13.35
N HIS A 5 10.62 5.56 13.17
CA HIS A 5 9.38 5.62 13.94
C HIS A 5 9.57 5.21 15.39
N LYS A 6 9.13 6.09 16.30
CA LYS A 6 9.06 5.83 17.74
C LYS A 6 7.64 6.01 18.28
N ASP A 7 7.10 4.96 18.88
CA ASP A 7 5.77 4.95 19.49
C ASP A 7 5.67 5.93 20.66
N CYS A 8 4.50 6.56 20.80
CA CYS A 8 4.09 7.30 21.99
C CYS A 8 3.95 6.39 23.23
N GLY A 9 3.84 6.99 24.42
CA GLY A 9 3.59 6.28 25.67
C GLY A 9 2.21 5.63 25.72
N ASN A 10 2.04 4.69 26.66
CA ASN A 10 0.81 3.88 26.77
C ASN A 10 -0.45 4.69 27.10
N ILE A 11 -0.31 5.83 27.79
CA ILE A 11 -1.41 6.72 28.19
C ILE A 11 -1.76 7.77 27.12
N GLU A 12 -0.86 8.00 26.16
CA GLU A 12 -0.97 9.07 25.16
C GLU A 12 -1.67 8.59 23.88
N LYS A 13 -1.92 7.29 23.76
CA LYS A 13 -2.49 6.66 22.57
C LYS A 13 -3.86 7.24 22.21
N VAL A 14 -4.15 7.27 20.92
CA VAL A 14 -5.41 7.78 20.38
C VAL A 14 -6.40 6.63 20.13
N TRP A 15 -7.67 6.85 20.46
CA TRP A 15 -8.73 5.89 20.15
C TRP A 15 -9.24 6.10 18.74
N LEU A 16 -9.09 5.09 17.88
CA LEU A 16 -9.49 5.16 16.48
C LEU A 16 -10.21 3.86 16.06
N PRO A 17 -11.01 3.91 14.97
CA PRO A 17 -11.57 2.71 14.38
C PRO A 17 -10.47 1.76 13.91
N TYR A 18 -10.48 0.56 14.48
CA TYR A 18 -9.72 -0.57 13.96
C TYR A 18 -10.46 -1.14 12.74
N THR A 19 -9.86 -0.97 11.57
CA THR A 19 -10.42 -1.40 10.30
C THR A 19 -9.75 -2.67 9.80
N ILE A 20 -10.53 -3.62 9.29
CA ILE A 20 -10.04 -4.76 8.51
C ILE A 20 -10.47 -4.53 7.07
N ARG A 21 -9.52 -4.36 6.14
CA ARG A 21 -9.80 -4.05 4.72
C ARG A 21 -10.80 -2.90 4.56
N ASP A 22 -10.52 -1.76 5.21
CA ASP A 22 -11.36 -0.56 5.27
C ASP A 22 -12.75 -0.73 5.93
N ILE A 23 -13.06 -1.89 6.50
CA ILE A 23 -14.30 -2.11 7.25
C ILE A 23 -14.03 -1.85 8.74
N PRO A 24 -14.64 -0.83 9.35
CA PRO A 24 -14.54 -0.60 10.79
C PRO A 24 -15.15 -1.77 11.57
N VAL A 25 -14.38 -2.38 12.46
CA VAL A 25 -14.83 -3.51 13.27
C VAL A 25 -15.11 -3.09 14.71
N VAL A 26 -14.19 -2.32 15.29
CA VAL A 26 -14.23 -1.92 16.70
C VAL A 26 -13.35 -0.68 16.90
N LEU A 27 -13.51 0.05 18.00
CA LEU A 27 -12.53 1.05 18.43
C LEU A 27 -11.37 0.39 19.17
N LYS A 28 -10.14 0.78 18.86
CA LYS A 28 -8.94 0.36 19.60
C LYS A 28 -8.07 1.56 19.93
N SER A 29 -7.14 1.35 20.86
CA SER A 29 -6.09 2.31 21.19
C SER A 29 -4.91 2.13 20.23
N HIS A 30 -4.57 3.19 19.50
CA HIS A 30 -3.49 3.21 18.50
C HIS A 30 -2.33 4.08 19.01
N PRO A 31 -1.09 3.54 19.00
CA PRO A 31 0.10 4.38 19.08
C PRO A 31 0.18 5.33 17.88
N TYR A 32 0.82 6.47 18.08
CA TYR A 32 1.30 7.33 16.99
C TYR A 32 2.79 7.57 17.16
N CYS A 33 3.44 7.98 16.07
CA CYS A 33 4.85 8.30 16.09
C CYS A 33 5.07 9.69 16.69
N ILE A 34 5.91 9.78 17.73
CA ILE A 34 6.19 11.06 18.39
C ILE A 34 6.98 12.06 17.52
N HIS A 35 7.58 11.59 16.42
CA HIS A 35 8.39 12.41 15.53
C HIS A 35 7.58 12.99 14.36
N CYS A 36 6.70 12.20 13.74
CA CYS A 36 5.95 12.60 12.55
C CYS A 36 4.43 12.63 12.72
N GLY A 37 3.91 12.17 13.86
CA GLY A 37 2.46 12.13 14.14
C GLY A 37 1.69 11.03 13.41
N MET A 38 2.33 10.23 12.55
CA MET A 38 1.66 9.11 11.88
C MET A 38 1.09 8.12 12.89
N VAL A 39 -0.13 7.65 12.64
CA VAL A 39 -0.78 6.63 13.47
C VAL A 39 -0.29 5.25 13.05
N LYS A 40 0.08 4.44 14.03
CA LYS A 40 0.53 3.08 13.80
C LYS A 40 -0.61 2.21 13.30
N ASN A 41 -0.36 1.47 12.23
CA ASN A 41 -1.16 0.31 11.89
C ASN A 41 -0.97 -0.74 12.99
N ILE A 42 -2.02 -1.11 13.71
CA ILE A 42 -1.98 -2.12 14.78
C ILE A 42 -2.43 -3.51 14.29
N GLY A 43 -2.77 -3.63 13.00
CA GLY A 43 -3.15 -4.90 12.37
C GLY A 43 -1.94 -5.78 12.05
N SER A 44 -2.26 -7.02 11.65
CA SER A 44 -1.28 -7.97 11.11
C SER A 44 -0.97 -7.74 9.63
N ASP A 45 -1.86 -7.09 8.89
CA ASP A 45 -1.62 -6.71 7.50
C ASP A 45 -0.68 -5.50 7.43
N ARG A 46 0.49 -5.67 6.81
CA ARG A 46 1.59 -4.69 6.79
C ARG A 46 1.99 -4.40 5.36
N ALA A 47 2.55 -3.21 5.13
CA ALA A 47 3.12 -2.90 3.84
C ALA A 47 4.16 -3.93 3.38
N VAL A 48 4.25 -4.07 2.07
CA VAL A 48 5.28 -4.86 1.38
C VAL A 48 6.07 -3.92 0.47
N GLY A 49 7.29 -4.32 0.11
CA GLY A 49 8.12 -3.51 -0.78
C GLY A 49 7.49 -3.35 -2.17
N VAL A 50 7.80 -2.25 -2.86
CA VAL A 50 7.43 -1.94 -4.24
C VAL A 50 7.77 -3.11 -5.17
N GLY A 51 8.86 -3.82 -4.91
CA GLY A 51 9.25 -5.03 -5.66
C GLY A 51 8.16 -6.10 -5.74
N TYR A 52 7.30 -6.23 -4.71
CA TYR A 52 6.11 -7.10 -4.75
C TYR A 52 5.20 -6.74 -5.93
N PHE A 53 4.85 -5.45 -6.03
CA PHE A 53 3.96 -4.91 -7.04
C PHE A 53 4.58 -4.89 -8.44
N ILE A 54 5.89 -4.65 -8.54
CA ILE A 54 6.63 -4.75 -9.80
C ILE A 54 6.64 -6.20 -10.32
N ASN A 55 6.81 -7.18 -9.42
CA ASN A 55 6.73 -8.59 -9.79
C ASN A 55 5.33 -9.00 -10.25
N ALA A 56 4.29 -8.51 -9.57
CA ALA A 56 2.89 -8.72 -9.98
C ALA A 56 2.64 -8.14 -11.38
N LEU A 57 3.10 -6.91 -11.64
CA LEU A 57 2.98 -6.25 -12.94
C LEU A 57 3.72 -7.02 -14.05
N SER A 58 4.96 -7.46 -13.78
CA SER A 58 5.74 -8.25 -14.74
C SER A 58 5.04 -9.55 -15.13
N GLN A 59 4.44 -10.25 -14.16
CA GLN A 59 3.65 -11.45 -14.41
C GLN A 59 2.39 -11.16 -15.24
N MET A 60 1.67 -10.07 -14.91
CA MET A 60 0.52 -9.60 -15.68
C MET A 60 0.87 -9.35 -17.15
N GLU A 61 1.93 -8.59 -17.42
CA GLU A 61 2.34 -8.24 -18.79
C GLU A 61 2.71 -9.48 -19.61
N LYS A 62 3.42 -10.42 -18.97
CA LYS A 62 3.82 -11.68 -19.61
C LYS A 62 2.62 -12.56 -19.96
N GLN A 63 1.68 -12.73 -19.04
CA GLN A 63 0.53 -13.64 -19.23
C GLN A 63 -0.55 -13.04 -20.14
N LEU A 64 -0.79 -11.73 -20.05
CA LEU A 64 -1.83 -11.05 -20.83
C LEU A 64 -1.34 -10.50 -22.18
N LYS A 65 -0.04 -10.62 -22.48
CA LYS A 65 0.59 -10.14 -23.72
C LYS A 65 0.26 -8.68 -24.03
N LEU A 66 0.41 -7.81 -23.03
CA LEU A 66 0.00 -6.41 -23.12
C LEU A 66 0.93 -5.62 -24.06
N PRO A 67 0.40 -4.88 -25.07
CA PRO A 67 1.23 -4.14 -26.03
C PRO A 67 1.91 -2.93 -25.37
N GLY A 68 3.10 -2.51 -25.82
CA GLY A 68 3.76 -1.32 -25.25
C GLY A 68 4.05 -1.41 -23.74
N SER A 69 4.24 -2.62 -23.24
CA SER A 69 4.45 -2.98 -21.84
C SER A 69 5.61 -2.22 -21.19
N SER A 70 6.77 -2.22 -21.84
CA SER A 70 8.00 -1.64 -21.25
C SER A 70 7.90 -0.16 -20.88
N ILE A 71 7.15 0.65 -21.63
CA ILE A 71 6.95 2.08 -21.32
C ILE A 71 5.94 2.23 -20.17
N ARG A 72 4.81 1.54 -20.26
CA ARG A 72 3.76 1.60 -19.23
C ARG A 72 4.24 1.07 -17.89
N MET A 73 5.02 0.01 -17.89
CA MET A 73 5.65 -0.56 -16.70
C MET A 73 6.57 0.46 -16.01
N ARG A 74 7.37 1.20 -16.78
CA ARG A 74 8.22 2.28 -16.23
C ARG A 74 7.40 3.42 -15.64
N LEU A 75 6.28 3.79 -16.27
CA LEU A 75 5.37 4.81 -15.74
C LEU A 75 4.73 4.36 -14.42
N VAL A 76 4.27 3.11 -14.34
CA VAL A 76 3.73 2.53 -13.10
C VAL A 76 4.79 2.49 -12.01
N ALA A 77 5.99 1.97 -12.30
CA ALA A 77 7.07 1.89 -11.33
C ALA A 77 7.43 3.27 -10.76
N LYS A 78 7.57 4.27 -11.64
CA LYS A 78 7.83 5.64 -11.24
C LYS A 78 6.69 6.24 -10.41
N GLU A 79 5.44 5.93 -10.70
CA GLU A 79 4.32 6.43 -9.91
C GLU A 79 4.29 5.80 -8.51
N LEU A 80 4.59 4.50 -8.39
CA LEU A 80 4.72 3.81 -7.10
C LEU A 80 5.86 4.37 -6.25
N GLU A 81 7.04 4.57 -6.84
CA GLU A 81 8.21 5.14 -6.17
C GLU A 81 8.01 6.57 -5.65
N ASN A 82 7.12 7.34 -6.30
CA ASN A 82 6.82 8.71 -5.91
C ASN A 82 5.71 8.82 -4.85
N ILE A 83 5.08 7.72 -4.46
CA ILE A 83 4.11 7.74 -3.36
C ILE A 83 4.89 7.78 -2.05
N GLU A 84 4.78 8.92 -1.35
CA GLU A 84 5.37 9.07 -0.01
C GLU A 84 4.79 8.00 0.92
N ASP A 85 5.68 7.40 1.73
CA ASP A 85 5.36 6.38 2.72
C ASP A 85 4.68 5.12 2.18
N PHE A 86 4.78 4.85 0.86
CA PHE A 86 4.18 3.64 0.27
C PHE A 86 4.67 2.35 0.93
N GLU A 87 5.96 2.27 1.26
CA GLU A 87 6.58 1.11 1.92
C GLU A 87 6.68 1.27 3.45
N ASP A 88 6.02 2.28 4.05
CA ASP A 88 6.09 2.49 5.49
C ASP A 88 5.33 1.40 6.26
N ASN A 89 6.07 0.43 6.78
CA ASN A 89 5.51 -0.65 7.60
C ASN A 89 4.88 -0.18 8.93
N TYR A 90 5.14 1.07 9.34
CA TYR A 90 4.57 1.62 10.56
C TYR A 90 3.08 1.93 10.40
N SER A 91 2.72 2.71 9.38
CA SER A 91 1.36 3.22 9.17
C SER A 91 0.59 2.52 8.03
N MET A 92 1.28 1.99 7.02
CA MET A 92 0.65 1.44 5.81
C MET A 92 0.20 -0.02 5.99
N SER A 93 -0.85 -0.41 5.27
CA SER A 93 -1.31 -1.80 5.15
C SER A 93 -1.12 -2.32 3.72
N LYS A 94 -0.92 -3.64 3.53
CA LYS A 94 -0.85 -4.22 2.19
C LYS A 94 -2.12 -3.94 1.41
N TYR A 95 -3.28 -4.03 2.06
CA TYR A 95 -4.57 -3.76 1.41
C TYR A 95 -4.66 -2.34 0.83
N ALA A 96 -4.18 -1.33 1.56
CA ALA A 96 -4.14 0.05 1.05
C ALA A 96 -3.18 0.19 -0.14
N GLN A 97 -2.03 -0.51 -0.10
CA GLN A 97 -1.11 -0.58 -1.23
C GLN A 97 -1.75 -1.27 -2.45
N GLU A 98 -2.45 -2.40 -2.26
CA GLU A 98 -3.16 -3.13 -3.32
C GLU A 98 -4.19 -2.22 -4.02
N LYS A 99 -5.00 -1.47 -3.25
CA LYS A 99 -5.95 -0.50 -3.81
C LYS A 99 -5.25 0.59 -4.62
N THR A 100 -4.13 1.09 -4.11
CA THR A 100 -3.32 2.11 -4.78
C THR A 100 -2.73 1.57 -6.08
N PHE A 101 -2.17 0.37 -6.04
CA PHE A 101 -1.63 -0.32 -7.20
C PHE A 101 -2.70 -0.56 -8.27
N ILE A 102 -3.86 -1.12 -7.91
CA ILE A 102 -4.99 -1.33 -8.83
C ILE A 102 -5.39 -0.01 -9.50
N LYS A 103 -5.49 1.08 -8.72
CA LYS A 103 -5.81 2.41 -9.25
C LYS A 103 -4.77 2.87 -10.29
N ILE A 104 -3.48 2.68 -10.01
CA ILE A 104 -2.39 3.04 -10.92
C ILE A 104 -2.44 2.19 -12.19
N ILE A 105 -2.59 0.87 -12.06
CA ILE A 105 -2.69 -0.03 -13.22
C ILE A 105 -3.85 0.36 -14.14
N LYS A 106 -5.03 0.67 -13.60
CA LYS A 106 -6.19 1.09 -14.39
C LYS A 106 -5.99 2.40 -15.15
N LYS A 107 -5.01 3.24 -14.78
CA LYS A 107 -4.65 4.45 -15.55
C LYS A 107 -3.90 4.12 -16.84
N TYR A 108 -3.00 3.13 -16.80
CA TYR A 108 -2.12 2.81 -17.93
C TYR A 108 -2.61 1.62 -18.74
N TYR A 109 -3.40 0.73 -18.15
CA TYR A 109 -3.89 -0.49 -18.77
C TYR A 109 -5.41 -0.55 -18.69
N ASN A 110 -6.04 -0.91 -19.81
CA ASN A 110 -7.47 -1.16 -19.87
C ASN A 110 -7.79 -2.61 -19.45
N ILE A 111 -7.59 -2.91 -18.16
CA ILE A 111 -7.73 -4.26 -17.59
C ILE A 111 -8.78 -4.22 -16.47
N PRO A 112 -9.73 -5.17 -16.43
CA PRO A 112 -10.68 -5.27 -15.34
C PRO A 112 -9.98 -5.52 -14.00
N GLU A 113 -10.44 -4.86 -12.95
CA GLU A 113 -9.88 -4.99 -11.60
C GLU A 113 -9.78 -6.44 -11.11
N ARG A 114 -10.80 -7.25 -11.38
CA ARG A 114 -10.83 -8.69 -11.06
C ARG A 114 -9.64 -9.47 -11.65
N ILE A 115 -9.09 -9.01 -12.78
CA ILE A 115 -7.92 -9.64 -13.41
C ILE A 115 -6.65 -9.19 -12.69
N ILE A 116 -6.54 -7.91 -12.32
CA ILE A 116 -5.39 -7.36 -11.58
C ILE A 116 -5.25 -8.07 -10.23
N GLN A 117 -6.38 -8.28 -9.53
CA GLN A 117 -6.42 -8.96 -8.23
C GLN A 117 -5.90 -10.39 -8.23
N GLN A 118 -5.85 -11.07 -9.39
CA GLN A 118 -5.32 -12.44 -9.48
C GLN A 118 -3.80 -12.51 -9.30
N TYR A 119 -3.11 -11.37 -9.34
CA TYR A 119 -1.66 -11.25 -9.23
C TYR A 119 -1.21 -10.63 -7.90
N LEU A 120 -2.14 -10.37 -6.99
CA LEU A 120 -1.91 -9.65 -5.72
C LEU A 120 -2.10 -10.54 -4.48
#